data_AF-A0A382S6R9-F1
#
_entry.id   AF-A0A382S6R9-F1
#
_cell.length_a   1.000
_cell.length_b   1.000
_cell.length_c   1.000
_cell.angle_alpha   90.00
_cell.angle_beta   90.00
_cell.angle_gamma   90.00
#
_symmetry.space_group_name_H-M   'P 1'
#
loop_
_entity.id
_entity.type
_entity.pdbx_description
1 polymer ?
#
loop_
_entity_poly.entity_id
_entity_poly.type
_entity_poly.pdbx_seq_one_letter_code
_entity_poly.pdbx_strand_id
1 'polypeptide(L)' 'MCGRFSVYIDDLELMNRFPNHEVSPFQAMKITNFSPTMEMPVIIENQVVNMKWGLIPSWSQNKSFANKLINARGET' A
#
# COMPACT_ATOMS: atom_id res chain seq x y z
N MET A 1 13.81 -8.30 -4.51
CA MET A 1 13.39 -7.18 -3.65
C MET A 1 13.05 -6.00 -4.52
N CYS A 2 11.94 -5.30 -4.24
CA CYS A 2 11.46 -4.16 -5.02
C CYS A 2 11.53 -2.89 -4.16
N GLY A 3 11.84 -1.75 -4.77
CA GLY A 3 12.05 -0.49 -4.03
C GLY A 3 11.33 0.72 -4.60
N ARG A 4 10.72 0.61 -5.79
CA ARG A 4 9.88 1.64 -6.42
C ARG A 4 8.89 0.96 -7.36
N PHE A 5 7.75 1.58 -7.61
CA PHE A 5 6.83 1.15 -8.65
C PHE A 5 5.96 2.31 -9.15
N SER A 6 5.32 2.09 -10.30
CA SER A 6 4.26 2.95 -10.82
C SER A 6 2.92 2.30 -10.53
N VAL A 7 1.92 3.09 -10.15
CA VAL A 7 0.55 2.64 -10.01
C VAL A 7 -0.38 3.55 -10.80
N TYR A 8 -1.34 2.92 -11.46
CA TYR A 8 -2.48 3.57 -12.05
C TYR A 8 -3.70 2.79 -11.55
N ILE A 9 -4.62 3.48 -10.88
CA ILE A 9 -5.82 2.87 -10.32
C ILE A 9 -6.99 3.29 -11.18
N ASP A 10 -7.58 2.32 -11.88
CA ASP A 10 -8.89 2.48 -12.50
C ASP A 10 -9.97 2.01 -11.52
N ASP A 11 -10.90 2.90 -11.18
CA ASP A 11 -11.92 2.62 -10.16
C ASP A 11 -12.86 1.49 -10.59
N LEU A 12 -13.17 1.39 -11.88
CA LEU A 12 -14.05 0.35 -12.42
C LEU A 12 -13.36 -1.02 -12.39
N GLU A 13 -12.09 -1.08 -12.81
CA GLU A 13 -11.27 -2.29 -12.70
C GLU A 13 -11.15 -2.75 -11.23
N LEU A 14 -10.91 -1.80 -10.32
CA LEU A 14 -10.73 -2.11 -8.91
C LEU A 14 -12.03 -2.64 -8.28
N MET A 15 -13.18 -2.00 -8.54
CA MET A 15 -14.49 -2.48 -8.08
C MET A 15 -14.83 -3.86 -8.64
N ASN A 16 -14.54 -4.11 -9.92
CA ASN A 16 -14.77 -5.42 -10.53
C ASN A 16 -13.89 -6.53 -9.94
N ARG A 17 -12.66 -6.20 -9.55
CA ARG A 17 -11.72 -7.15 -8.95
C ARG A 17 -12.04 -7.46 -7.49
N PHE A 18 -12.59 -6.50 -6.75
CA PHE A 18 -12.89 -6.60 -5.32
C PHE A 18 -14.35 -6.22 -5.00
N PRO A 19 -15.35 -6.94 -5.54
CA PRO A 19 -16.76 -6.51 -5.53
C PRO A 19 -17.40 -6.44 -4.13
N ASN A 20 -16.82 -7.12 -3.13
CA ASN A 20 -17.34 -7.16 -1.76
C ASN A 20 -16.65 -6.15 -0.81
N HIS A 21 -15.79 -5.27 -1.33
CA HIS A 21 -15.04 -4.33 -0.51
C HIS A 21 -15.60 -2.92 -0.70
N GLU A 22 -15.64 -2.15 0.38
CA GLU A 22 -16.06 -0.74 0.34
C GLU A 22 -14.90 0.11 -0.20
N VAL A 23 -14.80 0.16 -1.53
CA VAL A 23 -13.78 0.93 -2.23
C VAL A 23 -14.33 2.32 -2.54
N SER A 24 -13.77 3.35 -1.90
CA SER A 24 -14.03 4.73 -2.32
C SER A 24 -13.30 5.03 -3.64
N PRO A 25 -13.89 5.83 -4.55
CA PRO A 25 -13.22 6.19 -5.81
C PRO A 25 -11.87 6.89 -5.57
N PHE A 26 -10.84 6.43 -6.27
CA PHE A 26 -9.50 7.00 -6.28
C PHE A 26 -9.29 8.07 -7.36
N GLN A 27 -10.34 8.41 -8.11
CA GLN A 27 -10.32 9.48 -9.12
C GLN A 27 -9.21 9.28 -10.16
N ALA A 28 -9.05 8.04 -10.63
CA ALA A 28 -8.00 7.67 -11.58
C ALA A 28 -6.57 8.01 -11.10
N MET A 29 -6.27 7.73 -9.83
CA MET A 29 -4.96 7.99 -9.23
C MET A 29 -3.82 7.43 -10.08
N LYS A 30 -2.86 8.32 -10.42
CA LYS A 30 -1.67 7.97 -11.20
C LYS A 30 -0.41 8.41 -10.48
N ILE A 31 0.39 7.46 -10.02
CA ILE A 31 1.69 7.71 -9.40
C ILE A 31 2.75 6.98 -10.22
N THR A 32 3.64 7.74 -10.87
CA THR A 32 4.67 7.18 -11.76
C THR A 32 5.97 6.81 -11.04
N ASN A 33 6.09 7.14 -9.75
CA ASN A 33 7.32 6.95 -9.00
C ASN A 33 7.07 6.76 -7.50
N PHE A 34 6.21 5.81 -7.14
CA PHE A 34 5.90 5.51 -5.75
C PHE A 34 7.13 4.91 -5.05
N SER A 35 7.42 5.39 -3.85
CA SER A 35 8.64 5.06 -3.11
C SER A 35 8.37 4.76 -1.64
N PRO A 36 9.32 4.10 -0.94
CA PRO A 36 9.19 3.85 0.47
C PRO A 36 8.86 5.10 1.26
N THR A 37 8.13 4.92 2.35
CA THR A 37 7.57 5.95 3.23
C THR A 37 6.40 6.76 2.68
N MET A 38 6.05 6.62 1.41
CA MET A 38 4.80 7.16 0.88
C MET A 38 3.61 6.34 1.36
N GLU A 39 2.43 6.96 1.36
CA GLU A 39 1.17 6.31 1.71
C GLU A 39 0.37 5.95 0.47
N MET A 40 -0.30 4.80 0.52
CA MET A 40 -1.16 4.27 -0.54
C MET A 40 -2.39 3.62 0.10
N PRO A 41 -3.55 3.63 -0.56
CA PRO A 41 -4.63 2.73 -0.20
C PRO A 41 -4.17 1.26 -0.22
N VAL A 42 -4.51 0.54 0.84
CA VAL A 42 -4.30 -0.90 1.01
C VAL A 42 -5.62 -1.53 1.41
N ILE A 43 -5.92 -2.68 0.84
CA ILE A 43 -7.09 -3.49 1.19
C ILE A 43 -6.73 -4.36 2.40
N ILE A 44 -7.48 -4.21 3.50
CA ILE A 44 -7.36 -5.04 4.70
C ILE A 44 -8.74 -5.63 4.98
N GLU A 45 -8.85 -6.96 4.91
CA GLU A 45 -10.14 -7.65 4.99
C GLU A 45 -11.15 -6.99 4.05
N ASN A 46 -12.22 -6.38 4.55
CA ASN A 46 -13.25 -5.73 3.73
C ASN A 46 -13.09 -4.19 3.62
N GLN A 47 -12.04 -3.62 4.20
CA GLN A 47 -11.82 -2.18 4.28
C GLN A 47 -10.67 -1.73 3.37
N VAL A 48 -10.73 -0.46 2.95
CA VAL A 48 -9.63 0.20 2.26
C VAL A 48 -9.10 1.33 3.12
N VAL A 49 -7.82 1.25 3.50
CA VAL A 49 -7.17 2.23 4.38
C VAL A 49 -5.85 2.68 3.81
N ASN A 50 -5.50 3.96 4.02
CA ASN A 50 -4.20 4.45 3.63
C ASN A 50 -3.13 3.94 4.60
N MET A 51 -2.11 3.27 4.07
CA MET A 51 -0.96 2.79 4.82
C MET A 51 0.35 3.26 4.23
N LYS A 52 1.34 3.43 5.10
CA LYS A 52 2.70 3.77 4.72
C LYS A 52 3.47 2.55 4.23
N TRP A 53 4.16 2.66 3.09
CA TRP A 53 5.06 1.61 2.62
C TRP A 53 6.37 1.60 3.43
N GLY A 54 6.39 0.76 4.46
CA GLY A 54 7.50 0.62 5.39
C GLY A 54 6.97 0.25 6.76
N LEU A 55 7.04 -1.04 7.11
CA LEU A 55 6.48 -1.58 8.34
C LEU A 55 7.16 -0.97 9.56
N ILE A 56 6.37 -0.48 10.51
CA ILE A 56 6.82 -0.07 11.83
C ILE A 56 6.24 -1.08 12.82
N PRO A 57 7.08 -1.97 13.40
CA PRO A 57 6.59 -2.91 14.40
C PRO A 57 6.01 -2.18 15.61
N SER A 58 4.94 -2.73 16.20
CA SER A 58 4.26 -2.13 17.36
C SER A 58 5.16 -1.97 18.58
N TRP A 59 6.18 -2.81 18.72
CA TRP A 59 7.18 -2.76 19.79
C TRP A 59 8.36 -1.81 19.50
N SER A 60 8.39 -1.16 18.34
CA SER A 60 9.49 -0.26 17.99
C SER A 60 9.45 1.03 18.81
N GLN A 61 10.63 1.48 19.25
CA GLN A 61 10.75 2.70 20.05
C GLN A 61 10.66 3.98 19.21
N ASN A 62 10.84 3.88 17.89
CA ASN A 62 10.80 5.02 16.97
C ASN A 62 10.48 4.59 15.54
N LYS A 63 10.18 5.57 14.69
CA LYS A 63 9.75 5.37 13.30
C LYS A 63 10.88 4.99 12.32
N SER A 64 12.14 4.86 12.76
CA SER A 64 13.27 4.60 11.86
C SER A 64 13.21 3.23 11.17
N PHE A 65 12.45 2.28 11.74
CA PHE A 65 12.23 0.95 11.17
C PHE A 65 11.52 0.97 9.80
N ALA A 66 10.71 2.01 9.53
CA ALA A 66 9.96 2.11 8.28
C ALA A 66 10.84 2.01 7.02
N ASN A 67 12.05 2.59 7.06
CA ASN A 67 12.98 2.56 5.92
C ASN A 67 13.68 1.21 5.75
N LYS A 68 13.74 0.38 6.81
CA LYS A 68 14.43 -0.91 6.81
C LYS A 68 13.49 -2.06 6.43
N LEU A 69 12.19 -1.93 6.72
CA LEU A 69 11.19 -2.98 6.57
C LEU A 69 10.21 -2.68 5.43
N ILE A 70 10.75 -2.45 4.23
CA ILE A 70 9.98 -2.14 3.02
C ILE A 70 9.60 -3.40 2.21
N ASN A 71 10.25 -4.54 2.48
CA ASN A 71 9.96 -5.83 1.88
C ASN A 71 9.98 -6.91 2.98
N ALA A 72 9.21 -7.97 2.78
CA ALA A 72 9.32 -9.24 3.50
C ALA A 72 9.64 -10.35 2.49
N ARG A 73 10.51 -11.27 2.87
CA ARG A 73 10.93 -12.41 2.04
C ARG A 73 9.92 -13.54 2.23
N GLY A 74 9.52 -14.23 1.15
CA GLY A 74 8.53 -15.32 1.28
C GLY A 74 9.06 -16.54 2.03
N GLU A 75 10.38 -16.68 2.10
CA GLU A 75 11.08 -17.73 2.83
C GLU A 75 11.20 -17.50 4.35
N THR A 76 10.74 -16.35 4.87
CA THR A 76 10.81 -15.97 6.30
C THR A 76 9.56 -15.24 6.78
#